data_AF-A0A8H4B4Z2-F1
#
_entry.id   AF-A0A8H4B4Z2-F1
#
_cell.length_a   1.000
_cell.length_b   1.000
_cell.length_c   1.000
_cell.angle_alpha   90.00
_cell.angle_beta   90.00
_cell.angle_gamma   90.00
#
_symmetry.space_group_name_H-M   'P 1'
#
loop_
_entity.id
_entity.type
_entity.pdbx_description
1 polymer ?
#
loop_
_entity_poly.entity_id
_entity_poly.type
_entity_poly.pdbx_seq_one_letter_code
_entity_poly.pdbx_strand_id
1 'polypeptide(L)'
;MCHSFKILKDQGNLAFGQKNYQKATKLYTQAITFNQDDPIFYSNRAACYYNTKEYSKVIDDCNSMLKMEPCYVKALNRLAIAYEETTRYKELLYNIIARSFSKS
;
A
#
# COMPACT_ATOMS: atom_id res chain seq x y z
N MET A 1 23.65 -14.13 1.96
CA MET A 1 22.48 -14.52 1.15
C MET A 1 21.35 -13.48 1.27
N CYS A 2 21.69 -12.19 1.30
CA CYS A 2 20.76 -11.14 1.74
C CYS A 2 20.69 -10.02 0.70
N HIS A 3 19.53 -9.36 0.61
CA HIS A 3 19.19 -8.15 -0.19
C HIS A 3 18.37 -8.35 -1.48
N SER A 4 17.89 -9.56 -1.82
CA SER A 4 17.06 -9.76 -3.01
C SER A 4 15.81 -8.86 -3.03
N PHE A 5 15.11 -8.72 -1.90
CA PHE A 5 13.93 -7.84 -1.79
C PHE A 5 14.26 -6.34 -1.95
N LYS A 6 15.47 -5.89 -1.56
CA LYS A 6 15.89 -4.49 -1.74
C LYS A 6 16.06 -4.17 -3.21
N ILE A 7 16.67 -5.08 -3.97
CA ILE A 7 16.82 -4.95 -5.42
C ILE A 7 15.44 -4.94 -6.09
N LEU A 8 14.53 -5.83 -5.69
CA LEU A 8 13.16 -5.85 -6.22
C LEU A 8 12.40 -4.55 -5.94
N LYS A 9 12.57 -3.97 -4.74
CA LYS A 9 12.03 -2.65 -4.39
C LYS A 9 12.58 -1.56 -5.31
N ASP A 10 13.89 -1.51 -5.51
CA ASP A 10 14.53 -0.47 -6.31
C ASP A 10 14.15 -0.60 -7.80
N GLN A 11 14.06 -1.82 -8.32
CA GLN A 11 13.52 -2.08 -9.66
C GLN A 11 12.03 -1.71 -9.77
N GLY A 12 11.25 -1.97 -8.72
CA GLY A 12 9.85 -1.57 -8.63
C GLY A 12 9.69 -0.05 -8.66
N ASN A 13 10.55 0.67 -7.92
CA ASN A 13 10.58 2.13 -7.90
C ASN A 13 10.94 2.69 -9.28
N LEU A 14 11.93 2.10 -9.96
CA LEU A 14 12.32 2.46 -11.32
C LEU A 14 11.14 2.27 -12.30
N ALA A 15 10.49 1.10 -12.26
CA ALA A 15 9.33 0.81 -13.10
C ALA A 15 8.15 1.75 -12.82
N PHE A 16 7.94 2.12 -11.55
CA PHE A 16 6.95 3.10 -11.14
C PHE A 16 7.26 4.50 -11.72
N GLY A 17 8.52 4.94 -11.65
CA GLY A 17 8.97 6.20 -12.27
C GLY A 17 8.77 6.23 -13.79
N GLN A 18 8.87 5.07 -14.44
CA GLN A 18 8.56 4.88 -15.86
C GLN A 18 7.05 4.76 -16.16
N LYS A 19 6.18 4.93 -15.15
CA LYS A 19 4.72 4.72 -15.22
C LYS A 19 4.31 3.31 -15.63
N ASN A 20 5.22 2.34 -15.57
CA ASN A 20 4.93 0.93 -15.82
C ASN A 20 4.40 0.28 -14.53
N TYR A 21 3.17 0.65 -14.16
CA TYR A 21 2.54 0.24 -12.91
C TYR A 21 2.35 -1.27 -12.82
N GLN A 22 2.04 -1.95 -13.92
CA GLN A 22 1.89 -3.40 -13.94
C GLN A 22 3.19 -4.12 -13.60
N LYS A 23 4.32 -3.67 -14.17
CA LYS A 23 5.64 -4.22 -13.84
C LYS A 23 6.02 -3.91 -12.39
N ALA A 24 5.79 -2.68 -11.94
CA ALA A 24 6.06 -2.26 -10.57
C ALA A 24 5.26 -3.12 -9.56
N THR A 25 3.97 -3.35 -9.79
CA THR A 25 3.12 -4.23 -8.97
C THR A 25 3.68 -5.65 -8.85
N LYS A 26 4.15 -6.24 -9.96
CA LYS A 26 4.77 -7.58 -9.94
C LYS A 26 6.04 -7.60 -9.09
N LEU A 27 6.90 -6.60 -9.24
CA LEU A 27 8.14 -6.47 -8.48
C LEU A 27 7.89 -6.29 -6.97
N TYR A 28 6.94 -5.44 -6.59
CA TYR A 28 6.56 -5.31 -5.18
C TYR A 28 5.90 -6.57 -4.63
N THR A 29 5.09 -7.27 -5.42
CA THR A 29 4.51 -8.55 -5.01
C THR A 29 5.58 -9.59 -4.76
N GLN A 30 6.61 -9.67 -5.62
CA GLN A 30 7.78 -10.51 -5.38
C GLN A 30 8.53 -10.07 -4.11
N ALA A 31 8.76 -8.77 -3.90
CA ALA A 31 9.41 -8.28 -2.70
C ALA A 31 8.65 -8.70 -1.42
N ILE A 32 7.32 -8.64 -1.44
CA ILE A 32 6.45 -9.10 -0.35
C ILE A 32 6.62 -10.61 -0.11
N THR A 33 6.74 -11.44 -1.14
CA THR A 33 6.98 -12.88 -0.94
C THR A 33 8.29 -13.19 -0.22
N PHE A 34 9.29 -12.33 -0.36
CA PHE A 34 10.57 -12.47 0.35
C PHE A 34 10.56 -11.85 1.74
N ASN A 35 9.84 -10.75 1.94
CA ASN A 35 9.72 -10.07 3.23
C ASN A 35 8.33 -9.43 3.35
N GLN A 36 7.47 -10.08 4.14
CA GLN A 36 6.09 -9.66 4.37
C GLN A 36 5.97 -8.57 5.45
N ASP A 37 7.04 -8.36 6.23
CA ASP A 37 7.06 -7.47 7.39
C ASP A 37 7.54 -6.05 7.05
N ASP A 38 7.99 -5.81 5.83
CA ASP A 38 8.34 -4.46 5.37
C ASP A 38 7.08 -3.76 4.82
N PRO A 39 6.54 -2.78 5.55
CA PRO A 39 5.27 -2.16 5.21
C PRO A 39 5.40 -1.33 3.92
N ILE A 40 6.62 -0.87 3.57
CA ILE A 40 6.88 -0.03 2.40
C ILE A 40 6.43 -0.71 1.09
N PHE A 41 6.55 -2.04 0.98
CA PHE A 41 6.13 -2.74 -0.24
C PHE A 41 4.63 -2.63 -0.48
N TYR A 42 3.82 -2.70 0.58
CA TYR A 42 2.37 -2.52 0.48
C TYR A 42 2.02 -1.08 0.12
N SER A 43 2.68 -0.09 0.73
CA SER A 43 2.50 1.32 0.34
C SER A 43 2.84 1.57 -1.14
N ASN A 44 3.93 0.99 -1.63
CA ASN A 44 4.37 1.20 -3.00
C ASN A 44 3.50 0.44 -4.02
N ARG A 45 3.03 -0.76 -3.67
CA ARG A 45 2.06 -1.50 -4.49
C ARG A 45 0.69 -0.82 -4.51
N ALA A 46 0.23 -0.29 -3.38
CA ALA A 46 -0.96 0.56 -3.32
C ALA A 46 -0.85 1.80 -4.22
N ALA A 47 0.34 2.41 -4.31
CA ALA A 47 0.56 3.52 -5.24
C ALA A 47 0.40 3.09 -6.71
N CYS A 48 0.80 1.87 -7.06
CA CYS A 48 0.59 1.32 -8.40
C CYS A 48 -0.90 1.13 -8.68
N TYR A 49 -1.63 0.49 -7.75
CA TYR A 49 -3.07 0.28 -7.88
C TYR A 49 -3.88 1.57 -7.93
N TYR A 50 -3.44 2.60 -7.21
CA TYR A 50 -4.03 3.93 -7.28
C TYR A 50 -3.94 4.50 -8.71
N ASN A 51 -2.77 4.37 -9.35
CA ASN A 51 -2.59 4.85 -10.72
C ASN A 51 -3.32 4.00 -11.77
N THR A 52 -3.65 2.74 -11.47
CA THR A 52 -4.48 1.88 -12.32
C THR A 52 -5.97 1.91 -11.96
N LYS A 53 -6.38 2.77 -11.01
CA LYS A 53 -7.76 2.91 -10.50
C LYS A 53 -8.34 1.63 -9.88
N GLU A 54 -7.48 0.76 -9.38
CA GLU A 54 -7.88 -0.47 -8.68
C GLU A 54 -8.09 -0.20 -7.19
N TYR A 55 -9.08 0.64 -6.87
CA TYR A 55 -9.29 1.20 -5.52
C TYR A 55 -9.54 0.15 -4.43
N SER A 56 -10.17 -0.98 -4.75
CA SER A 56 -10.32 -2.10 -3.80
C SER A 56 -8.96 -2.62 -3.32
N LYS A 57 -8.01 -2.80 -4.22
CA LYS A 57 -6.65 -3.25 -3.89
C LYS A 57 -5.84 -2.18 -3.15
N VAL A 58 -6.10 -0.90 -3.43
CA VAL A 58 -5.52 0.21 -2.65
C VAL A 58 -5.95 0.11 -1.19
N ILE A 59 -7.24 -0.16 -0.94
CA ILE A 59 -7.78 -0.33 0.43
C ILE A 59 -7.07 -1.50 1.13
N ASP A 60 -6.95 -2.65 0.48
CA ASP A 60 -6.33 -3.85 1.06
C ASP A 60 -4.84 -3.63 1.43
N ASP A 61 -4.05 -3.07 0.51
CA ASP A 61 -2.63 -2.81 0.74
C ASP A 61 -2.42 -1.68 1.78
N CYS A 62 -3.20 -0.60 1.73
CA CYS A 62 -3.11 0.45 2.74
C CYS A 62 -3.55 -0.06 4.12
N ASN A 63 -4.56 -0.92 4.19
CA ASN A 63 -4.95 -1.54 5.45
C ASN A 63 -3.85 -2.44 6.02
N SER A 64 -3.16 -3.19 5.16
CA SER A 64 -2.01 -4.02 5.56
C SER A 64 -0.86 -3.16 6.07
N MET A 65 -0.48 -2.10 5.35
CA MET A 65 0.49 -1.10 5.80
C MET A 65 0.11 -0.53 7.18
N LEU A 66 -1.12 -0.07 7.35
CA LEU A 66 -1.57 0.63 8.55
C LEU A 66 -1.75 -0.30 9.76
N LYS A 67 -1.79 -1.63 9.57
CA LYS A 67 -1.67 -2.58 10.68
C LYS A 67 -0.25 -2.60 11.26
N MET A 68 0.76 -2.40 10.43
CA MET A 68 2.18 -2.37 10.83
C MET A 68 2.61 -0.96 11.26
N GLU A 69 2.25 0.06 10.48
CA GLU A 69 2.53 1.47 10.73
C GLU A 69 1.23 2.30 10.72
N PRO A 70 0.50 2.36 11.85
CA PRO A 70 -0.82 3.01 11.91
C PRO A 70 -0.87 4.50 11.54
N CYS A 71 0.28 5.19 11.61
CA CYS A 71 0.38 6.63 11.39
C CYS A 71 1.04 6.98 10.04
N TYR A 72 1.14 6.03 9.10
CA TYR A 72 1.79 6.27 7.82
C TYR A 72 0.91 7.14 6.89
N VAL A 73 1.23 8.44 6.84
CA VAL A 73 0.43 9.48 6.18
C VAL A 73 0.11 9.17 4.72
N LYS A 74 1.08 8.64 3.95
CA LYS A 74 0.84 8.33 2.52
C LYS A 74 -0.19 7.21 2.32
N ALA A 75 -0.27 6.24 3.23
CA ALA A 75 -1.29 5.19 3.17
C ALA A 75 -2.66 5.74 3.60
N LEU A 76 -2.73 6.57 4.64
CA LEU A 76 -3.97 7.23 5.06
C LEU A 76 -4.57 8.07 3.94
N ASN A 77 -3.76 8.87 3.24
CA ASN A 77 -4.22 9.70 2.12
C ASN A 77 -4.78 8.85 0.98
N ARG A 78 -4.07 7.78 0.58
CA ARG A 78 -4.54 6.89 -0.50
C ARG A 78 -5.78 6.11 -0.09
N LEU A 79 -5.87 5.71 1.18
CA LEU A 79 -7.02 5.01 1.74
C LEU A 79 -8.26 5.92 1.71
N ALA A 80 -8.13 7.18 2.12
CA ALA A 80 -9.21 8.15 2.07
C ALA A 80 -9.77 8.33 0.65
N ILE A 81 -8.88 8.54 -0.33
CA ILE A 81 -9.28 8.67 -1.73
C ILE A 81 -9.94 7.38 -2.25
N ALA A 82 -9.39 6.21 -1.94
CA ALA A 82 -9.96 4.94 -2.38
C ALA A 82 -11.36 4.68 -1.79
N TYR A 83 -11.62 5.12 -0.55
CA TYR A 83 -12.95 5.01 0.05
C TYR A 83 -13.95 6.02 -0.51
N GLU A 84 -13.49 7.21 -0.90
CA GLU A 84 -14.30 8.20 -1.62
C GLU A 84 -14.75 7.65 -2.97
N GLU A 85 -13.81 7.12 -3.76
CA GLU A 85 -14.06 6.53 -5.09
C GLU A 85 -14.94 5.27 -5.05
N THR A 86 -14.89 4.51 -3.94
CA THR A 86 -15.73 3.32 -3.76
C THR A 86 -17.06 3.63 -3.06
N THR A 87 -17.37 4.90 -2.73
CA THR A 87 -18.55 5.34 -1.98
C THR A 87 -18.72 4.71 -0.59
N ARG A 88 -17.63 4.16 -0.03
CA ARG A 88 -17.60 3.42 1.25
C ARG A 88 -17.10 4.30 2.41
N TYR A 89 -17.56 5.55 2.48
CA TYR A 89 -17.09 6.55 3.47
C TYR A 89 -17.27 6.11 4.94
N LYS A 90 -18.36 5.40 5.25
CA LYS A 90 -18.62 4.92 6.62
C LYS A 90 -17.54 3.97 7.14
N GLU A 91 -16.99 3.14 6.27
CA GLU A 91 -15.93 2.20 6.63
C GLU A 91 -14.59 2.90 6.86
N LEU A 92 -14.27 3.94 6.08
CA LEU A 92 -13.09 4.77 6.32
C LEU A 92 -13.11 5.35 7.74
N LEU A 93 -14.23 5.99 8.11
CA LEU A 93 -14.39 6.63 9.42
C LEU A 93 -14.26 5.60 10.55
N TYR A 94 -14.96 4.47 10.45
CA TYR A 94 -14.87 3.38 11.42
C TYR A 94 -13.44 2.87 11.57
N ASN A 95 -12.72 2.69 10.46
CA ASN A 95 -11.36 2.15 10.44
C ASN A 95 -10.33 3.13 11.03
N ILE A 96 -10.46 4.43 10.77
CA ILE A 96 -9.61 5.46 11.40
C ILE A 96 -9.84 5.51 12.91
N ILE A 97 -11.12 5.52 13.34
CA ILE A 97 -11.52 5.53 14.73
C ILE A 97 -11.00 4.27 15.45
N ALA A 98 -11.27 3.08 14.93
CA ALA A 98 -10.81 1.82 15.53
C ALA A 98 -9.29 1.79 15.73
N ARG A 99 -8.52 2.36 14.79
CA ARG A 99 -7.06 2.48 14.90
C ARG A 99 -6.62 3.48 15.97
N SER A 100 -7.30 4.62 16.12
CA SER A 100 -6.96 5.60 17.15
C SER A 100 -7.21 5.07 18.57
N PHE A 101 -8.22 4.22 18.75
CA PHE A 101 -8.55 3.62 20.06
C PHE A 101 -7.78 2.33 20.36
N SER A 102 -7.18 1.68 19.37
CA SER A 102 -6.36 0.47 19.58
C SER A 102 -4.99 0.71 20.23
N LYS A 103 -4.61 1.99 20.46
CA LYS A 103 -3.33 2.40 21.06
C LYS A 103 -3.45 2.96 22.49
N SER A 104 -4.63 2.87 23.11
CA SER A 104 -4.85 3.26 24.52
C SER A 104 -4.86 2.06 25.45
#